data_AF-A0A7L3IVI9-F1
#
_entry.id   AF-A0A7L3IVI9-F1
#
_cell.length_a   1.000
_cell.length_b   1.000
_cell.length_c   1.000
_cell.angle_alpha   90.00
_cell.angle_beta   90.00
_cell.angle_gamma   90.00
#
_symmetry.space_group_name_H-M   'P 1'
#
loop_
_entity.id
_entity.type
_entity.pdbx_description
1 polymer ?
#
loop_
_entity_poly.entity_id
_entity_poly.type
_entity_poly.pdbx_seq_one_letter_code
_entity_poly.pdbx_strand_id
1 'polypeptide(L)'
;DTAVIGGNSQGDPCVFPFTFLGQSYSACTSQGRQDGKLWCATTSNYDTDKKWGFCPDKGYSIFLVAAHEFGHSLGLDHSSVREALMYPMYSYIQDFQLHPDDVQGIQYLYGRGSGPKPTAPAPAPTEESQPVPTEEPQPVPTEETQPMPTEAGSTSTTEEEEEETPEPTAGPIPVDPSRDACMEKNFDAITEINGELYFFKDGNYWTHSSFWKSGIQGAFSVSDTWPGLPDTIDAVFQDVLTKRVFFFAGRQFWVFSGKSVLGPRGIEKLGIGKEAGRISGALQRGRGKVLLFSGENYWRLDVKVQRVDKGYPRATDDVFTGIPLDARNVFLYQGKYHFCRGSFYWRMTPRYQVDRVGYVKYDILQCPQH
;
A
#
# COMPACT_ATOMS: atom_id res chain seq x y z
N ASP A 1 4.67 -4.06 35.93
CA ASP A 1 4.54 -5.24 35.05
C ASP A 1 3.89 -4.83 33.74
N THR A 2 4.37 -5.34 32.62
CA THR A 2 3.80 -5.10 31.30
C THR A 2 3.14 -6.38 30.80
N ALA A 3 1.81 -6.33 30.65
CA ALA A 3 1.01 -7.37 30.01
C ALA A 3 1.44 -7.54 28.54
N VAL A 4 1.57 -8.77 28.06
CA VAL A 4 2.00 -9.00 26.67
C VAL A 4 0.87 -8.79 25.67
N ILE A 5 1.22 -8.26 24.48
CA ILE A 5 0.30 -8.13 23.36
C ILE A 5 0.47 -9.36 22.46
N GLY A 6 -0.63 -10.03 22.09
CA GLY A 6 -0.62 -11.21 21.22
C GLY A 6 0.15 -12.40 21.82
N GLY A 7 0.95 -13.07 21.00
CA GLY A 7 1.66 -14.31 21.38
C GLY A 7 0.72 -15.49 21.63
N ASN A 8 1.04 -16.33 22.62
CA ASN A 8 0.22 -17.47 23.05
C ASN A 8 -0.14 -17.42 24.55
N SER A 9 -0.08 -16.22 25.14
CA SER A 9 -0.22 -15.99 26.58
C SER A 9 -1.29 -14.95 26.95
N GLN A 10 -2.13 -14.54 26.00
CA GLN A 10 -3.43 -13.89 26.26
C GLN A 10 -3.43 -12.64 27.18
N GLY A 11 -2.29 -11.96 27.36
CA GLY A 11 -2.14 -10.82 28.27
C GLY A 11 -1.32 -11.08 29.54
N ASP A 12 -0.86 -12.31 29.78
CA ASP A 12 0.05 -12.65 30.90
C ASP A 12 1.26 -11.69 30.94
N PRO A 13 1.75 -11.26 32.12
CA PRO A 13 2.89 -10.37 32.22
C PRO A 13 4.21 -11.07 31.84
N CYS A 14 5.18 -10.29 31.36
CA CYS A 14 6.56 -10.78 31.19
C CYS A 14 7.14 -11.29 32.52
N VAL A 15 7.82 -12.44 32.48
CA VAL A 15 8.63 -12.95 33.60
C VAL A 15 10.10 -12.65 33.33
N PHE A 16 10.78 -12.05 34.30
CA PHE A 16 12.22 -11.75 34.21
C PHE A 16 12.96 -12.24 35.47
N PRO A 17 14.16 -12.84 35.32
CA PRO A 17 14.76 -13.28 34.06
C PRO A 17 14.05 -14.49 33.46
N PHE A 18 14.11 -14.65 32.13
CA PHE A 18 13.64 -15.86 31.44
C PHE A 18 14.73 -16.51 30.57
N THR A 19 14.67 -17.84 30.42
CA THR A 19 15.58 -18.61 29.57
C THR A 19 15.04 -18.81 28.16
N PHE A 20 15.85 -18.56 27.13
CA PHE A 20 15.60 -18.86 25.72
C PHE A 20 16.90 -19.19 24.97
N LEU A 21 16.90 -20.26 24.17
CA LEU A 21 18.10 -20.85 23.54
C LEU A 21 19.27 -21.06 24.51
N GLY A 22 18.97 -21.41 25.77
CA GLY A 22 19.93 -21.57 26.86
C GLY A 22 20.56 -20.27 27.37
N GLN A 23 20.11 -19.09 26.90
CA GLN A 23 20.54 -17.78 27.38
C GLN A 23 19.46 -17.14 28.27
N SER A 24 19.89 -16.32 29.23
CA SER A 24 19.00 -15.66 30.20
C SER A 24 18.78 -14.19 29.81
N TYR A 25 17.52 -13.75 29.80
CA TYR A 25 17.11 -12.40 29.42
C TYR A 25 16.37 -11.71 30.57
N SER A 26 16.87 -10.56 31.00
CA SER A 26 16.28 -9.69 32.04
C SER A 26 15.44 -8.54 31.49
N ALA A 27 15.27 -8.46 30.17
CA ALA A 27 14.48 -7.47 29.46
C ALA A 27 13.89 -8.07 28.18
N CYS A 28 12.96 -7.36 27.54
CA CYS A 28 12.40 -7.75 26.25
C CYS A 28 13.50 -7.85 25.18
N THR A 29 13.43 -8.89 24.34
CA THR A 29 14.46 -9.21 23.34
C THR A 29 13.85 -9.33 21.94
N SER A 30 14.64 -9.09 20.91
CA SER A 30 14.30 -9.45 19.51
C SER A 30 14.93 -10.79 19.09
N GLN A 31 15.70 -11.45 19.97
CA GLN A 31 16.42 -12.67 19.66
C GLN A 31 15.46 -13.78 19.17
N GLY A 32 15.91 -14.54 18.18
CA GLY A 32 15.10 -15.58 17.51
C GLY A 32 14.08 -15.04 16.51
N ARG A 33 13.92 -13.72 16.39
CA ARG A 33 13.07 -13.07 15.39
C ARG A 33 13.89 -12.36 14.32
N GLN A 34 13.27 -12.13 13.15
CA GLN A 34 13.86 -11.40 12.02
C GLN A 34 13.10 -10.10 11.69
N ASP A 35 12.01 -9.80 12.41
CA ASP A 35 11.18 -8.61 12.25
C ASP A 35 11.52 -7.49 13.27
N GLY A 36 12.56 -7.68 14.09
CA GLY A 36 13.01 -6.73 15.11
C GLY A 36 12.08 -6.55 16.31
N LYS A 37 10.88 -7.16 16.32
CA LYS A 37 9.88 -6.94 17.37
C LYS A 37 10.36 -7.47 18.72
N LEU A 38 10.18 -6.67 19.76
CA LEU A 38 10.54 -7.03 21.13
C LEU A 38 9.49 -7.95 21.75
N TRP A 39 9.95 -9.04 22.35
CA TRP A 39 9.12 -10.04 22.99
C TRP A 39 9.72 -10.50 24.32
N CYS A 40 8.90 -11.13 25.16
CA CYS A 40 9.32 -11.73 26.42
C CYS A 40 8.62 -13.08 26.63
N ALA A 41 9.23 -13.95 27.42
CA ALA A 41 8.52 -15.10 27.97
C ALA A 41 7.60 -14.65 29.11
N THR A 42 6.48 -15.35 29.27
CA THR A 42 5.52 -15.19 30.37
C THR A 42 5.71 -16.30 31.43
N THR A 43 6.86 -16.97 31.38
CA THR A 43 7.36 -18.00 32.29
C THR A 43 8.88 -17.85 32.41
N SER A 44 9.50 -18.44 33.43
CA SER A 44 10.97 -18.35 33.61
C SER A 44 11.78 -19.17 32.59
N ASN A 45 11.14 -20.03 31.78
CA ASN A 45 11.84 -20.85 30.79
C ASN A 45 11.02 -21.11 29.52
N TYR A 46 11.19 -20.27 28.50
CA TYR A 46 10.59 -20.49 27.18
C TYR A 46 11.11 -21.76 26.48
N ASP A 47 12.34 -22.20 26.78
CA ASP A 47 12.87 -23.42 26.19
C ASP A 47 12.10 -24.68 26.62
N THR A 48 11.49 -24.65 27.80
CA THR A 48 10.51 -25.65 28.26
C THR A 48 9.09 -25.27 27.85
N ASP A 49 8.60 -24.10 28.26
CA ASP A 49 7.15 -23.82 28.33
C ASP A 49 6.57 -23.24 27.03
N LYS A 50 7.41 -22.72 26.13
CA LYS A 50 7.03 -22.05 24.87
C LYS A 50 6.03 -20.89 25.04
N LYS A 51 5.92 -20.32 26.24
CA LYS A 51 4.95 -19.30 26.64
C LYS A 51 5.53 -17.89 26.49
N TRP A 52 4.91 -17.06 25.63
CA TRP A 52 5.39 -15.73 25.26
C TRP A 52 4.29 -14.77 24.81
N GLY A 53 4.69 -13.50 24.66
CA GLY A 53 4.02 -12.51 23.80
C GLY A 53 4.91 -11.30 23.50
N PHE A 54 4.38 -10.34 22.74
CA PHE A 54 5.12 -9.11 22.43
C PHE A 54 5.09 -8.15 23.63
N CYS A 55 6.21 -7.47 23.87
CA CYS A 55 6.21 -6.37 24.84
C CYS A 55 5.50 -5.15 24.22
N PRO A 56 4.70 -4.40 24.99
CA PRO A 56 4.08 -3.17 24.50
C PRO A 56 5.12 -2.18 23.96
N ASP A 57 4.90 -1.71 22.74
CA ASP A 57 5.54 -0.52 22.20
C ASP A 57 4.74 0.74 22.62
N LYS A 58 5.06 1.91 22.06
CA LYS A 58 4.31 3.16 22.34
C LYS A 58 2.92 3.18 21.69
N GLY A 59 2.54 2.16 20.92
CA GLY A 59 1.27 2.10 20.20
C GLY A 59 1.09 3.23 19.17
N TYR A 60 -0.18 3.49 18.86
CA TYR A 60 -0.61 4.55 17.96
C TYR A 60 -1.41 5.60 18.73
N SER A 61 -1.10 6.88 18.53
CA SER A 61 -1.89 7.97 19.10
C SER A 61 -3.26 8.01 18.43
N ILE A 62 -4.29 7.62 19.18
CA ILE A 62 -5.69 7.64 18.71
C ILE A 62 -6.13 9.03 18.25
N PHE A 63 -5.56 10.10 18.83
CA PHE A 63 -5.78 11.48 18.40
C PHE A 63 -5.26 11.73 16.97
N LEU A 64 -4.01 11.34 16.68
CA LEU A 64 -3.41 11.54 15.35
C LEU A 64 -4.11 10.68 14.28
N VAL A 65 -4.42 9.42 14.61
CA VAL A 65 -5.17 8.53 13.70
C VAL A 65 -6.58 9.06 13.46
N ALA A 66 -7.33 9.43 14.50
CA ALA A 66 -8.67 9.98 14.33
C ALA A 66 -8.67 11.30 13.53
N ALA A 67 -7.67 12.17 13.73
CA ALA A 67 -7.55 13.40 12.95
C ALA A 67 -7.36 13.11 11.45
N HIS A 68 -6.53 12.12 11.09
CA HIS A 68 -6.34 11.66 9.71
C HIS A 68 -7.64 11.11 9.09
N GLU A 69 -8.32 10.21 9.80
CA GLU A 69 -9.62 9.65 9.37
C GLU A 69 -10.73 10.71 9.30
N PHE A 70 -10.68 11.76 10.14
CA PHE A 70 -11.57 12.91 10.01
C PHE A 70 -11.25 13.77 8.79
N GLY A 71 -9.97 13.88 8.38
CA GLY A 71 -9.59 14.49 7.11
C GLY A 71 -10.23 13.78 5.92
N HIS A 72 -10.17 12.44 5.88
CA HIS A 72 -10.91 11.64 4.89
C HIS A 72 -12.43 11.81 4.99
N SER A 73 -12.99 11.87 6.20
CA SER A 73 -14.42 12.13 6.44
C SER A 73 -14.86 13.53 5.96
N LEU A 74 -13.92 14.47 5.86
CA LEU A 74 -14.08 15.82 5.33
C LEU A 74 -13.62 15.92 3.86
N GLY A 75 -13.41 14.80 3.17
CA GLY A 75 -13.13 14.76 1.73
C GLY A 75 -11.66 14.99 1.31
N LEU A 76 -10.72 15.04 2.25
CA LEU A 76 -9.29 15.04 1.91
C LEU A 76 -8.84 13.65 1.47
N ASP A 77 -8.12 13.56 0.35
CA ASP A 77 -7.34 12.38 -0.02
C ASP A 77 -6.00 12.40 0.73
N HIS A 78 -5.17 11.38 0.55
CA HIS A 78 -3.82 11.34 1.13
C HIS A 78 -2.90 12.43 0.56
N SER A 79 -2.07 13.01 1.41
CA SER A 79 -0.98 13.92 1.00
C SER A 79 0.27 13.13 0.56
N SER A 80 1.02 13.72 -0.37
CA SER A 80 2.39 13.28 -0.70
C SER A 80 3.45 13.83 0.26
N VAL A 81 3.13 14.90 1.00
CA VAL A 81 4.04 15.53 1.96
C VAL A 81 4.13 14.68 3.22
N ARG A 82 5.34 14.23 3.56
CA ARG A 82 5.58 13.27 4.64
C ARG A 82 5.26 13.81 6.04
N GLU A 83 5.31 15.12 6.18
CA GLU A 83 5.10 15.88 7.41
C GLU A 83 3.63 16.33 7.58
N ALA A 84 2.77 16.05 6.60
CA ALA A 84 1.33 16.37 6.66
C ALA A 84 0.54 15.33 7.48
N LEU A 85 -0.53 15.76 8.13
CA LEU A 85 -1.45 14.86 8.83
C LEU A 85 -2.03 13.83 7.85
N MET A 86 -2.38 14.24 6.63
CA MET A 86 -2.93 13.36 5.59
C MET A 86 -1.90 12.42 4.96
N TYR A 87 -0.66 12.33 5.46
CA TYR A 87 0.30 11.33 4.99
C TYR A 87 -0.11 9.91 5.47
N PRO A 88 -0.18 8.90 4.58
CA PRO A 88 -0.75 7.57 4.89
C PRO A 88 0.07 6.71 5.86
N MET A 89 1.30 7.10 6.19
CA MET A 89 2.14 6.37 7.13
C MET A 89 2.19 7.12 8.45
N TYR A 90 1.60 6.54 9.49
CA TYR A 90 1.60 7.09 10.84
C TYR A 90 3.01 7.51 11.30
N SER A 91 3.13 8.77 11.71
CA SER A 91 4.25 9.34 12.43
C SER A 91 3.73 9.90 13.76
N TYR A 92 4.46 9.68 14.86
CA TYR A 92 4.10 10.28 16.13
C TYR A 92 4.65 11.72 16.22
N ILE A 93 3.75 12.68 16.30
CA ILE A 93 4.06 14.09 16.54
C ILE A 93 3.57 14.44 17.95
N GLN A 94 4.46 14.94 18.81
CA GLN A 94 4.13 15.28 20.19
C GLN A 94 3.30 16.57 20.25
N ASP A 95 3.84 17.65 19.67
CA ASP A 95 3.23 18.99 19.68
C ASP A 95 2.48 19.23 18.36
N PHE A 96 1.40 18.46 18.15
CA PHE A 96 0.70 18.40 16.86
C PHE A 96 0.11 19.74 16.41
N GLN A 97 0.39 20.10 15.16
CA GLN A 97 -0.26 21.16 14.40
C GLN A 97 -0.51 20.65 12.98
N LEU A 98 -1.59 21.12 12.33
CA LEU A 98 -1.87 20.81 10.93
C LEU A 98 -0.77 21.41 10.03
N HIS A 99 -0.27 20.64 9.06
CA HIS A 99 0.70 21.11 8.11
C HIS A 99 0.04 22.12 7.14
N PRO A 100 0.75 23.11 6.58
CA PRO A 100 0.20 24.02 5.57
C PRO A 100 -0.45 23.33 4.38
N ASP A 101 -0.05 22.08 4.07
CA ASP A 101 -0.70 21.24 3.06
C ASP A 101 -2.12 20.80 3.47
N ASP A 102 -2.29 20.22 4.67
CA ASP A 102 -3.61 19.86 5.23
C ASP A 102 -4.53 21.09 5.30
N VAL A 103 -3.96 22.23 5.73
CA VAL A 103 -4.66 23.51 5.86
C VAL A 103 -5.10 24.06 4.49
N GLN A 104 -4.29 23.91 3.44
CA GLN A 104 -4.67 24.31 2.09
C GLN A 104 -5.72 23.38 1.48
N GLY A 105 -5.57 22.06 1.67
CA GLY A 105 -6.56 21.07 1.22
C GLY A 105 -7.94 21.31 1.83
N ILE A 106 -8.04 21.51 3.14
CA ILE A 106 -9.33 21.74 3.79
C ILE A 106 -9.93 23.12 3.43
N GLN A 107 -9.08 24.14 3.23
CA GLN A 107 -9.53 25.46 2.75
C GLN A 107 -9.91 25.47 1.27
N TYR A 108 -9.43 24.54 0.46
CA TYR A 108 -9.90 24.36 -0.92
C TYR A 108 -11.33 23.81 -0.96
N LEU A 109 -11.65 22.85 -0.08
CA LEU A 109 -12.98 22.23 -0.01
C LEU A 109 -14.04 23.12 0.65
N TYR A 110 -13.68 23.86 1.71
CA TYR A 110 -14.65 24.59 2.56
C TYR A 110 -14.40 26.10 2.66
N GLY A 111 -13.36 26.63 2.00
CA GLY A 111 -12.96 28.02 2.10
C GLY A 111 -12.15 28.36 3.37
N ARG A 112 -11.69 29.61 3.46
CA ARG A 112 -11.09 30.15 4.69
C ARG A 112 -12.20 30.50 5.68
N GLY A 113 -12.19 29.82 6.83
CA GLY A 113 -13.28 29.88 7.81
C GLY A 113 -13.56 31.27 8.37
N SER A 114 -14.83 31.69 8.28
CA SER A 114 -15.39 32.90 8.89
C SER A 114 -16.12 32.63 10.22
N GLY A 115 -16.08 31.39 10.71
CA GLY A 115 -16.72 30.99 11.95
C GLY A 115 -16.01 31.47 13.23
N PRO A 116 -16.64 31.35 14.41
CA PRO A 116 -16.01 31.68 15.67
C PRO A 116 -14.78 30.81 15.91
N LYS A 117 -13.72 31.42 16.46
CA LYS A 117 -12.43 30.74 16.74
C LYS A 117 -12.69 29.50 17.63
N PRO A 118 -12.27 28.28 17.22
CA PRO A 118 -12.53 27.08 18.00
C PRO A 118 -11.94 27.18 19.41
N THR A 119 -12.80 27.09 20.42
CA THR A 119 -12.37 26.94 21.82
C THR A 119 -11.96 25.49 22.03
N ALA A 120 -10.70 25.24 22.39
CA ALA A 120 -10.25 23.91 22.75
C ALA A 120 -11.09 23.38 23.95
N PRO A 121 -11.47 22.09 23.97
CA PRO A 121 -12.06 21.49 25.16
C PRO A 121 -11.13 21.70 26.34
N ALA A 122 -11.63 22.31 27.42
CA ALA A 122 -10.84 22.48 28.63
C ALA A 122 -10.43 21.08 29.15
N PRO A 123 -9.16 20.85 29.53
CA PRO A 123 -8.76 19.59 30.12
C PRO A 123 -9.58 19.35 31.39
N ALA A 124 -10.07 18.12 31.57
CA ALA A 124 -10.66 17.72 32.83
C ALA A 124 -9.62 17.88 33.96
N PRO A 125 -10.02 18.26 35.19
CA PRO A 125 -9.08 18.53 36.26
C PRO A 125 -8.34 17.26 36.69
N THR A 126 -7.10 17.12 36.24
CA THR A 126 -6.16 16.11 36.72
C THR A 126 -5.74 16.45 38.14
N GLU A 127 -5.71 15.48 39.04
CA GLU A 127 -5.21 15.67 40.41
C GLU A 127 -3.71 16.04 40.40
N GLU A 128 -3.30 16.88 41.35
CA GLU A 128 -1.93 17.43 41.40
C GLU A 128 -0.89 16.36 41.74
N SER A 129 0.15 16.26 40.89
CA SER A 129 1.46 15.78 41.30
C SER A 129 2.48 16.90 41.16
N GLN A 130 3.26 17.12 42.21
CA GLN A 130 4.00 18.35 42.47
C GLN A 130 5.22 18.56 41.54
N PRO A 131 5.69 19.81 41.33
CA PRO A 131 6.57 20.16 40.22
C PRO A 131 8.05 19.80 40.45
N VAL A 132 8.77 19.64 39.33
CA VAL A 132 10.24 19.59 39.25
C VAL A 132 10.75 21.01 38.92
N PRO A 133 11.91 21.48 39.46
CA PRO A 133 12.25 22.92 39.43
C PRO A 133 12.59 23.51 38.05
N THR A 134 12.27 24.80 37.91
CA THR A 134 12.59 25.67 36.78
C THR A 134 14.08 26.06 36.73
N GLU A 135 14.61 26.28 35.53
CA GLU A 135 15.79 27.12 35.29
C GLU A 135 15.41 28.17 34.22
N GLU A 136 15.71 29.46 34.47
CA GLU A 136 15.25 30.59 33.63
C GLU A 136 16.29 31.04 32.58
N PRO A 137 15.85 31.60 31.44
CA PRO A 137 16.73 32.00 30.35
C PRO A 137 17.36 33.40 30.53
N GLN A 138 18.46 33.66 29.82
CA GLN A 138 19.05 35.00 29.70
C GLN A 138 18.57 35.73 28.43
N PRO A 139 18.53 37.08 28.42
CA PRO A 139 17.74 37.85 27.46
C PRO A 139 18.46 38.18 26.14
N VAL A 140 17.66 38.45 25.11
CA VAL A 140 18.08 39.06 23.83
C VAL A 140 17.58 40.52 23.78
N PRO A 141 18.40 41.51 23.39
CA PRO A 141 17.95 42.89 23.24
C PRO A 141 17.19 43.13 21.92
N THR A 142 16.22 44.03 21.96
CA THR A 142 15.34 44.42 20.85
C THR A 142 15.69 45.78 20.26
N GLU A 143 15.62 45.89 18.94
CA GLU A 143 15.23 47.11 18.19
C GLU A 143 15.05 46.73 16.70
N GLU A 144 14.43 47.55 15.86
CA GLU A 144 13.01 47.81 15.66
C GLU A 144 12.86 48.33 14.21
N THR A 145 11.73 48.06 13.56
CA THR A 145 11.15 48.88 12.47
C THR A 145 11.77 48.87 11.04
N GLN A 146 10.85 49.00 10.06
CA GLN A 146 10.97 49.03 8.58
C GLN A 146 11.32 50.46 8.04
N PRO A 147 11.51 50.75 6.72
CA PRO A 147 10.99 50.05 5.52
C PRO A 147 11.88 49.99 4.25
N MET A 148 11.31 49.46 3.16
CA MET A 148 11.81 49.58 1.77
C MET A 148 11.79 51.04 1.27
N PRO A 149 12.56 51.37 0.21
CA PRO A 149 11.91 51.46 -1.11
C PRO A 149 12.72 50.87 -2.29
N THR A 150 12.08 50.97 -3.46
CA THR A 150 12.56 50.88 -4.86
C THR A 150 13.76 51.84 -5.17
N GLU A 151 14.45 51.81 -6.34
CA GLU A 151 14.11 51.32 -7.69
C GLU A 151 15.34 51.01 -8.60
N ALA A 152 15.09 50.26 -9.68
CA ALA A 152 15.59 50.35 -11.08
C ALA A 152 17.08 50.54 -11.50
N GLY A 153 17.40 49.88 -12.64
CA GLY A 153 18.41 50.29 -13.64
C GLY A 153 19.82 49.66 -13.50
N SER A 154 20.57 49.39 -14.57
CA SER A 154 20.24 49.31 -16.01
C SER A 154 21.36 48.57 -16.78
N THR A 155 21.03 48.05 -17.99
CA THR A 155 21.87 47.86 -19.22
C THR A 155 23.41 47.91 -19.13
N SER A 156 24.18 47.08 -19.85
CA SER A 156 24.14 46.95 -21.33
C SER A 156 24.96 45.73 -21.82
N THR A 157 24.51 44.97 -22.84
CA THR A 157 25.01 44.92 -24.26
C THR A 157 26.52 44.60 -24.42
N THR A 158 26.98 43.71 -25.31
CA THR A 158 26.34 42.91 -26.40
C THR A 158 27.27 41.70 -26.77
N GLU A 159 27.31 40.99 -27.91
CA GLU A 159 26.82 41.14 -29.31
C GLU A 159 26.58 39.75 -29.99
N GLU A 160 26.82 39.64 -31.30
CA GLU A 160 26.50 38.57 -32.29
C GLU A 160 27.69 37.59 -32.55
N GLU A 161 27.66 36.53 -33.38
CA GLU A 161 27.02 36.27 -34.70
C GLU A 161 26.74 34.75 -34.96
N GLU A 162 26.25 34.36 -36.15
CA GLU A 162 25.60 33.05 -36.49
C GLU A 162 26.52 31.94 -37.05
N GLU A 163 26.08 30.65 -37.04
CA GLU A 163 25.89 29.87 -38.29
C GLU A 163 25.10 28.52 -38.14
N GLU A 164 24.44 28.14 -39.25
CA GLU A 164 23.85 26.85 -39.72
C GLU A 164 22.91 25.94 -38.86
N THR A 165 21.82 25.51 -39.50
CA THR A 165 20.80 24.55 -39.02
C THR A 165 20.91 23.16 -39.68
N PRO A 166 20.40 22.12 -39.00
CA PRO A 166 19.71 21.02 -39.68
C PRO A 166 18.23 20.90 -39.26
N GLU A 167 17.40 20.32 -40.15
CA GLU A 167 15.95 20.18 -40.02
C GLU A 167 15.48 19.17 -38.93
N PRO A 168 14.18 19.19 -38.53
CA PRO A 168 13.80 18.78 -37.18
C PRO A 168 13.81 17.26 -36.95
N THR A 169 14.43 16.87 -35.83
CA THR A 169 14.06 15.61 -35.16
C THR A 169 12.65 15.76 -34.61
N ALA A 170 11.79 14.76 -34.84
CA ALA A 170 10.38 14.82 -34.45
C ALA A 170 10.23 15.14 -32.95
N GLY A 171 9.46 16.18 -32.64
CA GLY A 171 9.16 16.55 -31.26
C GLY A 171 8.45 15.42 -30.52
N PRO A 172 8.53 15.39 -29.18
CA PRO A 172 7.89 14.33 -28.38
C PRO A 172 6.40 14.29 -28.70
N ILE A 173 5.92 13.13 -29.16
CA ILE A 173 4.49 12.90 -29.44
C ILE A 173 3.73 13.20 -28.15
N PRO A 174 2.73 14.10 -28.15
CA PRO A 174 1.93 14.38 -26.96
C PRO A 174 1.28 13.10 -26.46
N VAL A 175 1.76 12.59 -25.32
CA VAL A 175 1.09 11.51 -24.60
C VAL A 175 -0.19 12.11 -24.05
N ASP A 176 -1.33 11.59 -24.53
CA ASP A 176 -2.65 11.95 -24.04
C ASP A 176 -2.70 11.73 -22.51
N PRO A 177 -2.89 12.77 -21.68
CA PRO A 177 -2.88 12.64 -20.23
C PRO A 177 -3.99 11.74 -19.68
N SER A 178 -5.04 11.47 -20.47
CA SER A 178 -6.09 10.49 -20.12
C SER A 178 -5.66 9.03 -20.35
N ARG A 179 -4.44 8.80 -20.83
CA ARG A 179 -3.88 7.48 -21.19
C ARG A 179 -2.54 7.19 -20.49
N ASP A 180 -2.15 8.00 -19.52
CA ASP A 180 -0.97 7.78 -18.69
C ASP A 180 -1.31 6.97 -17.43
N ALA A 181 -0.73 5.77 -17.31
CA ALA A 181 -0.87 4.92 -16.13
C ALA A 181 -0.33 5.56 -14.83
N CYS A 182 0.51 6.60 -14.93
CA CYS A 182 0.95 7.37 -13.76
C CYS A 182 -0.11 8.35 -13.26
N MET A 183 -1.16 8.65 -14.03
CA MET A 183 -2.31 9.45 -13.58
C MET A 183 -3.40 8.59 -12.91
N GLU A 184 -3.36 7.27 -13.09
CA GLU A 184 -4.34 6.36 -12.50
C GLU A 184 -4.20 6.22 -10.98
N LYS A 185 -5.33 6.35 -10.26
CA LYS A 185 -5.37 6.15 -8.80
C LYS A 185 -5.30 4.67 -8.41
N ASN A 186 -5.85 3.77 -9.25
CA ASN A 186 -5.93 2.34 -9.00
C ASN A 186 -6.19 1.57 -10.31
N PHE A 187 -5.89 0.27 -10.31
CA PHE A 187 -6.14 -0.64 -11.42
C PHE A 187 -7.15 -1.71 -11.01
N ASP A 188 -7.95 -2.17 -11.98
CA ASP A 188 -9.01 -3.15 -11.74
C ASP A 188 -8.41 -4.55 -11.60
N ALA A 189 -7.44 -4.87 -12.47
CA ALA A 189 -6.59 -6.07 -12.37
C ALA A 189 -5.10 -5.74 -12.66
N ILE A 190 -4.19 -6.41 -11.96
CA ILE A 190 -2.74 -6.41 -12.19
C ILE A 190 -2.26 -7.86 -12.21
N THR A 191 -1.41 -8.23 -13.17
CA THR A 191 -0.89 -9.61 -13.29
C THR A 191 0.41 -9.68 -14.09
N GLU A 192 1.12 -10.81 -14.05
CA GLU A 192 2.26 -11.10 -14.92
C GLU A 192 1.82 -12.05 -16.06
N ILE A 193 2.04 -11.66 -17.32
CA ILE A 193 1.75 -12.49 -18.51
C ILE A 193 3.01 -12.51 -19.38
N ASN A 194 3.48 -13.71 -19.75
CA ASN A 194 4.70 -13.91 -20.55
C ASN A 194 6.01 -13.30 -19.99
N GLY A 195 6.01 -12.78 -18.75
CA GLY A 195 7.16 -12.12 -18.12
C GLY A 195 7.09 -10.58 -18.08
N GLU A 196 6.02 -9.99 -18.60
CA GLU A 196 5.71 -8.57 -18.45
C GLU A 196 4.53 -8.39 -17.48
N LEU A 197 4.53 -7.29 -16.71
CA LEU A 197 3.36 -6.89 -15.92
C LEU A 197 2.33 -6.24 -16.84
N TYR A 198 1.07 -6.59 -16.62
CA TYR A 198 -0.10 -5.98 -17.24
C TYR A 198 -0.94 -5.31 -16.15
N PHE A 199 -1.33 -4.07 -16.41
CA PHE A 199 -2.20 -3.27 -15.56
C PHE A 199 -3.46 -2.97 -16.36
N PHE A 200 -4.64 -3.32 -15.85
CA PHE A 200 -5.92 -3.16 -16.52
C PHE A 200 -6.75 -2.08 -15.84
N LYS A 201 -7.36 -1.19 -16.64
CA LYS A 201 -8.28 -0.16 -16.14
C LYS A 201 -9.33 0.20 -17.19
N ASP A 202 -10.61 0.05 -16.86
CA ASP A 202 -11.74 0.61 -17.64
C ASP A 202 -11.59 0.46 -19.17
N GLY A 203 -11.48 -0.79 -19.64
CA GLY A 203 -11.36 -1.16 -21.06
C GLY A 203 -9.97 -1.00 -21.67
N ASN A 204 -9.01 -0.46 -20.92
CA ASN A 204 -7.64 -0.23 -21.31
C ASN A 204 -6.65 -1.11 -20.53
N TYR A 205 -5.45 -1.28 -21.07
CA TYR A 205 -4.33 -1.85 -20.34
C TYR A 205 -2.97 -1.22 -20.71
N TRP A 206 -2.01 -1.34 -19.81
CA TRP A 206 -0.61 -0.97 -20.01
C TRP A 206 0.31 -2.15 -19.68
N THR A 207 1.50 -2.18 -20.27
CA THR A 207 2.55 -3.14 -19.94
C THR A 207 3.78 -2.47 -19.32
N HIS A 208 4.42 -3.16 -18.39
CA HIS A 208 5.74 -2.79 -17.86
C HIS A 208 6.63 -4.04 -17.82
N SER A 209 7.81 -3.95 -18.42
CA SER A 209 8.79 -5.04 -18.46
C SER A 209 9.90 -4.80 -17.46
N SER A 210 10.29 -5.84 -16.71
CA SER A 210 11.52 -5.82 -15.91
C SER A 210 12.79 -6.05 -16.74
N PHE A 211 12.67 -6.42 -18.01
CA PHE A 211 13.80 -6.90 -18.83
C PHE A 211 14.35 -5.83 -19.78
N TRP A 212 13.46 -5.04 -20.41
CA TRP A 212 13.84 -3.85 -21.17
C TRP A 212 13.63 -2.61 -20.29
N LYS A 213 14.61 -1.69 -20.24
CA LYS A 213 14.46 -0.35 -19.61
C LYS A 213 13.56 0.61 -20.41
N SER A 214 12.61 0.08 -21.20
CA SER A 214 11.49 0.89 -21.68
C SER A 214 10.55 1.13 -20.49
N GLY A 215 10.09 2.37 -20.31
CA GLY A 215 9.03 2.65 -19.35
C GLY A 215 7.70 1.96 -19.73
N ILE A 216 6.65 2.36 -19.02
CA ILE A 216 5.29 1.85 -19.22
C ILE A 216 4.85 2.06 -20.68
N GLN A 217 4.25 1.04 -21.30
CA GLN A 217 3.70 1.09 -22.66
C GLN A 217 2.17 0.99 -22.63
N GLY A 218 1.48 1.81 -23.41
CA GLY A 218 0.01 1.86 -23.48
C GLY A 218 -0.48 3.30 -23.66
N ALA A 219 -1.75 3.62 -23.40
CA ALA A 219 -2.84 2.70 -23.07
C ALA A 219 -3.33 1.93 -24.30
N PHE A 220 -3.38 0.59 -24.22
CA PHE A 220 -3.86 -0.31 -25.27
C PHE A 220 -5.32 -0.75 -25.01
N SER A 221 -6.11 -0.98 -26.06
CA SER A 221 -7.48 -1.51 -25.93
C SER A 221 -7.46 -3.00 -25.50
N VAL A 222 -8.18 -3.29 -24.42
CA VAL A 222 -8.45 -4.68 -23.98
C VAL A 222 -9.25 -5.43 -25.04
N SER A 223 -10.25 -4.78 -25.63
CA SER A 223 -11.15 -5.42 -26.62
C SER A 223 -10.45 -5.81 -27.93
N ASP A 224 -9.42 -5.06 -28.34
CA ASP A 224 -8.63 -5.35 -29.56
C ASP A 224 -7.73 -6.58 -29.37
N THR A 225 -7.24 -6.76 -28.14
CA THR A 225 -6.26 -7.79 -27.77
C THR A 225 -6.92 -9.08 -27.28
N TRP A 226 -8.04 -8.94 -26.55
CA TRP A 226 -8.85 -10.02 -26.01
C TRP A 226 -10.35 -9.81 -26.31
N PRO A 227 -10.77 -10.01 -27.57
CA PRO A 227 -12.16 -9.77 -27.99
C PRO A 227 -13.19 -10.54 -27.14
N GLY A 228 -14.23 -9.83 -26.70
CA GLY A 228 -15.33 -10.41 -25.91
C GLY A 228 -15.09 -10.47 -24.40
N LEU A 229 -14.03 -9.83 -23.88
CA LEU A 229 -13.96 -9.41 -22.48
C LEU A 229 -14.80 -8.15 -22.23
N PRO A 230 -15.30 -7.94 -20.99
CA PRO A 230 -15.84 -6.66 -20.54
C PRO A 230 -14.72 -5.68 -20.18
N ASP A 231 -15.06 -4.40 -20.06
CA ASP A 231 -14.11 -3.31 -19.79
C ASP A 231 -13.44 -3.41 -18.40
N THR A 232 -14.23 -3.73 -17.37
CA THR A 232 -13.74 -3.96 -16.00
C THR A 232 -13.40 -5.44 -15.80
N ILE A 233 -12.17 -5.72 -15.36
CA ILE A 233 -11.64 -7.07 -15.10
C ILE A 233 -11.20 -7.13 -13.63
N ASP A 234 -11.64 -8.14 -12.88
CA ASP A 234 -11.35 -8.25 -11.43
C ASP A 234 -10.09 -9.07 -11.12
N ALA A 235 -9.73 -10.04 -11.98
CA ALA A 235 -8.53 -10.85 -11.82
C ALA A 235 -8.08 -11.50 -13.13
N VAL A 236 -6.76 -11.69 -13.27
CA VAL A 236 -6.14 -12.35 -14.42
C VAL A 236 -4.97 -13.23 -13.97
N PHE A 237 -4.80 -14.41 -14.57
CA PHE A 237 -3.55 -15.19 -14.46
C PHE A 237 -3.20 -15.94 -15.75
N GLN A 238 -1.91 -16.11 -16.02
CA GLN A 238 -1.43 -17.07 -17.02
C GLN A 238 -1.07 -18.41 -16.36
N ASP A 239 -1.59 -19.52 -16.89
CA ASP A 239 -1.09 -20.85 -16.52
C ASP A 239 0.33 -21.06 -17.07
N VAL A 240 1.28 -21.31 -16.18
CA VAL A 240 2.70 -21.53 -16.51
C VAL A 240 2.90 -22.70 -17.47
N LEU A 241 2.04 -23.74 -17.43
CA LEU A 241 2.19 -24.94 -18.26
C LEU A 241 1.60 -24.80 -19.67
N THR A 242 0.33 -24.39 -19.78
CA THR A 242 -0.39 -24.31 -21.06
C THR A 242 -0.33 -22.94 -21.72
N LYS A 243 0.23 -21.93 -21.04
CA LYS A 243 0.28 -20.51 -21.44
C LYS A 243 -1.08 -19.86 -21.70
N ARG A 244 -2.17 -20.54 -21.33
CA ARG A 244 -3.53 -20.00 -21.37
C ARG A 244 -3.71 -18.92 -20.31
N VAL A 245 -4.39 -17.84 -20.69
CA VAL A 245 -4.69 -16.73 -19.78
C VAL A 245 -6.15 -16.84 -19.35
N PHE A 246 -6.39 -16.84 -18.04
CA PHE A 246 -7.70 -16.86 -17.42
C PHE A 246 -8.04 -15.44 -16.98
N PHE A 247 -9.19 -14.93 -17.40
CA PHE A 247 -9.73 -13.62 -17.01
C PHE A 247 -11.02 -13.81 -16.22
N PHE A 248 -11.23 -13.00 -15.18
CA PHE A 248 -12.43 -13.01 -14.34
C PHE A 248 -13.05 -11.61 -14.29
N ALA A 249 -14.37 -11.53 -14.41
CA ALA A 249 -15.15 -10.32 -14.19
C ALA A 249 -16.49 -10.69 -13.54
N GLY A 250 -16.78 -10.09 -12.39
CA GLY A 250 -17.91 -10.46 -11.54
C GLY A 250 -17.90 -11.96 -11.20
N ARG A 251 -18.94 -12.67 -11.65
CA ARG A 251 -19.09 -14.14 -11.51
C ARG A 251 -18.75 -14.92 -12.78
N GLN A 252 -18.20 -14.28 -13.81
CA GLN A 252 -17.87 -14.91 -15.08
C GLN A 252 -16.35 -15.02 -15.27
N PHE A 253 -15.93 -16.01 -16.05
CA PHE A 253 -14.55 -16.18 -16.46
C PHE A 253 -14.41 -16.64 -17.92
N TRP A 254 -13.29 -16.25 -18.54
CA TRP A 254 -12.89 -16.56 -19.90
C TRP A 254 -11.52 -17.23 -19.87
N VAL A 255 -11.23 -18.07 -20.87
CA VAL A 255 -9.91 -18.71 -21.02
C VAL A 255 -9.41 -18.49 -22.45
N PHE A 256 -8.35 -17.71 -22.59
CA PHE A 256 -7.69 -17.44 -23.88
C PHE A 256 -6.54 -18.41 -24.12
N SER A 257 -6.35 -18.78 -25.38
CA SER A 257 -5.32 -19.71 -25.87
C SER A 257 -4.78 -19.16 -27.19
N GLY A 258 -3.94 -18.14 -27.11
CA GLY A 258 -3.68 -17.24 -28.25
C GLY A 258 -4.96 -16.47 -28.61
N LYS A 259 -5.27 -16.36 -29.91
CA LYS A 259 -6.48 -15.67 -30.41
C LYS A 259 -7.80 -16.41 -30.17
N SER A 260 -7.79 -17.62 -29.62
CA SER A 260 -9.01 -18.40 -29.33
C SER A 260 -9.46 -18.21 -27.88
N VAL A 261 -10.76 -17.98 -27.67
CA VAL A 261 -11.37 -17.76 -26.34
C VAL A 261 -12.43 -18.82 -26.01
N LEU A 262 -12.50 -19.20 -24.73
CA LEU A 262 -13.56 -20.04 -24.14
C LEU A 262 -14.23 -19.29 -22.97
N GLY A 263 -15.33 -18.59 -23.25
CA GLY A 263 -16.10 -17.83 -22.26
C GLY A 263 -17.29 -17.10 -22.90
N PRO A 264 -18.11 -16.39 -22.10
CA PRO A 264 -18.10 -16.40 -20.63
C PRO A 264 -18.57 -17.74 -20.06
N ARG A 265 -18.03 -18.13 -18.90
CA ARG A 265 -18.53 -19.25 -18.09
C ARG A 265 -18.70 -18.80 -16.64
N GLY A 266 -19.74 -19.25 -15.95
CA GLY A 266 -19.91 -18.97 -14.51
C GLY A 266 -18.85 -19.68 -13.66
N ILE A 267 -18.35 -19.01 -12.62
CA ILE A 267 -17.35 -19.57 -11.68
C ILE A 267 -17.83 -20.83 -10.95
N GLU A 268 -19.14 -21.11 -10.94
CA GLU A 268 -19.74 -22.35 -10.45
C GLU A 268 -19.23 -23.57 -11.23
N LYS A 269 -18.79 -23.41 -12.49
CA LYS A 269 -18.14 -24.49 -13.25
C LYS A 269 -16.80 -24.91 -12.64
N LEU A 270 -16.10 -23.99 -11.98
CA LEU A 270 -14.88 -24.27 -11.20
C LEU A 270 -15.19 -24.93 -9.84
N GLY A 271 -16.45 -25.00 -9.43
CA GLY A 271 -16.85 -25.46 -8.10
C GLY A 271 -16.78 -24.39 -7.01
N ILE A 272 -16.72 -23.12 -7.38
CA ILE A 272 -16.86 -21.98 -6.46
C ILE A 272 -18.35 -21.63 -6.37
N GLY A 273 -18.93 -21.61 -5.18
CA GLY A 273 -20.37 -21.41 -4.98
C GLY A 273 -20.78 -19.93 -4.96
N LYS A 274 -21.98 -19.68 -4.44
CA LYS A 274 -22.58 -18.32 -4.37
C LYS A 274 -22.07 -17.49 -3.20
N GLU A 275 -21.37 -18.11 -2.26
CA GLU A 275 -20.71 -17.51 -1.11
C GLU A 275 -19.49 -16.66 -1.49
N ALA A 276 -18.78 -17.00 -2.57
CA ALA A 276 -17.77 -16.13 -3.15
C ALA A 276 -18.41 -14.91 -3.83
N GLY A 277 -17.76 -13.75 -3.76
CA GLY A 277 -18.19 -12.56 -4.49
C GLY A 277 -17.69 -12.59 -5.94
N ARG A 278 -16.74 -11.70 -6.24
CA ARG A 278 -15.90 -11.70 -7.44
C ARG A 278 -14.48 -12.16 -7.08
N ILE A 279 -13.72 -12.68 -8.03
CA ILE A 279 -12.33 -13.10 -7.79
C ILE A 279 -11.43 -11.85 -7.83
N SER A 280 -10.76 -11.49 -6.74
CA SER A 280 -9.91 -10.28 -6.63
C SER A 280 -8.41 -10.54 -6.84
N GLY A 281 -8.05 -11.73 -7.30
CA GLY A 281 -6.71 -12.05 -7.73
C GLY A 281 -6.37 -13.52 -7.72
N ALA A 282 -5.15 -13.83 -8.17
CA ALA A 282 -4.68 -15.18 -8.40
C ALA A 282 -3.17 -15.34 -8.16
N LEU A 283 -2.77 -16.36 -7.40
CA LEU A 283 -1.36 -16.70 -7.13
C LEU A 283 -1.02 -18.11 -7.65
N GLN A 284 -0.03 -18.20 -8.55
CA GLN A 284 0.48 -19.49 -9.01
C GLN A 284 1.14 -20.27 -7.86
N ARG A 285 0.76 -21.54 -7.67
CA ARG A 285 1.30 -22.41 -6.61
C ARG A 285 1.93 -23.67 -7.20
N GLY A 286 3.16 -23.53 -7.71
CA GLY A 286 3.87 -24.61 -8.39
C GLY A 286 3.29 -24.91 -9.78
N ARG A 287 3.31 -26.17 -10.20
CA ARG A 287 2.83 -26.59 -11.54
C ARG A 287 1.35 -27.00 -11.48
N GLY A 288 0.49 -26.36 -12.28
CA GLY A 288 -0.92 -26.74 -12.47
C GLY A 288 -1.90 -26.42 -11.34
N LYS A 289 -1.47 -25.78 -10.24
CA LYS A 289 -2.34 -25.26 -9.18
C LYS A 289 -2.24 -23.74 -9.08
N VAL A 290 -3.38 -23.08 -8.89
CA VAL A 290 -3.50 -21.63 -8.67
C VAL A 290 -4.37 -21.39 -7.43
N LEU A 291 -4.02 -20.40 -6.61
CA LEU A 291 -4.88 -19.90 -5.55
C LEU A 291 -5.71 -18.74 -6.09
N LEU A 292 -7.03 -18.78 -5.94
CA LEU A 292 -7.95 -17.70 -6.32
C LEU A 292 -8.50 -17.05 -5.05
N PHE A 293 -8.52 -15.72 -4.98
CA PHE A 293 -8.94 -14.96 -3.80
C PHE A 293 -10.30 -14.29 -4.03
N SER A 294 -11.15 -14.23 -3.01
CA SER A 294 -12.40 -13.47 -3.01
C SER A 294 -12.66 -12.95 -1.59
N GLY A 295 -12.17 -11.73 -1.32
CA GLY A 295 -12.18 -11.15 0.02
C GLY A 295 -11.43 -12.00 1.05
N GLU A 296 -12.06 -12.20 2.20
CA GLU A 296 -11.52 -12.96 3.34
C GLU A 296 -11.26 -14.45 3.06
N ASN A 297 -11.58 -14.97 1.87
CA ASN A 297 -11.45 -16.38 1.52
C ASN A 297 -10.62 -16.62 0.25
N TYR A 298 -9.97 -17.79 0.19
CA TYR A 298 -9.29 -18.26 -1.01
C TYR A 298 -9.57 -19.75 -1.32
N TRP A 299 -9.46 -20.11 -2.60
CA TRP A 299 -9.65 -21.47 -3.13
C TRP A 299 -8.40 -21.93 -3.87
N ARG A 300 -8.09 -23.23 -3.89
CA ARG A 300 -7.03 -23.80 -4.74
C ARG A 300 -7.63 -24.47 -5.99
N LEU A 301 -7.55 -23.79 -7.12
CA LEU A 301 -7.90 -24.29 -8.44
C LEU A 301 -6.85 -25.30 -8.94
N ASP A 302 -7.32 -26.47 -9.41
CA ASP A 302 -6.60 -27.29 -10.38
C ASP A 302 -6.89 -26.79 -11.80
N VAL A 303 -5.84 -26.34 -12.49
CA VAL A 303 -5.96 -25.72 -13.81
C VAL A 303 -6.21 -26.76 -14.91
N LYS A 304 -5.76 -28.02 -14.71
CA LYS A 304 -5.90 -29.10 -15.69
C LYS A 304 -7.33 -29.63 -15.74
N VAL A 305 -7.98 -29.84 -14.59
CA VAL A 305 -9.40 -30.25 -14.52
C VAL A 305 -10.37 -29.08 -14.39
N GLN A 306 -9.87 -27.84 -14.31
CA GLN A 306 -10.65 -26.61 -14.12
C GLN A 306 -11.65 -26.69 -12.96
N ARG A 307 -11.19 -27.20 -11.81
CA ARG A 307 -11.99 -27.29 -10.56
C ARG A 307 -11.16 -27.03 -9.31
N VAL A 308 -11.79 -26.45 -8.29
CA VAL A 308 -11.18 -26.28 -6.97
C VAL A 308 -11.03 -27.61 -6.24
N ASP A 309 -9.93 -27.75 -5.49
CA ASP A 309 -9.66 -28.93 -4.67
C ASP A 309 -10.64 -29.02 -3.48
N LYS A 310 -10.94 -30.23 -3.01
CA LYS A 310 -11.76 -30.46 -1.80
C LYS A 310 -11.05 -29.89 -0.57
N GLY A 311 -11.81 -29.25 0.33
CA GLY A 311 -11.27 -28.59 1.52
C GLY A 311 -10.90 -27.12 1.29
N TYR A 312 -11.66 -26.47 0.40
CA TYR A 312 -11.70 -25.03 0.13
C TYR A 312 -13.16 -24.56 0.07
N PRO A 313 -13.51 -23.29 0.37
CA PRO A 313 -12.60 -22.19 0.72
C PRO A 313 -11.82 -22.39 2.02
N ARG A 314 -10.81 -21.55 2.21
CA ARG A 314 -10.10 -21.33 3.47
C ARG A 314 -10.03 -19.84 3.74
N ALA A 315 -9.95 -19.45 5.01
CA ALA A 315 -9.76 -18.05 5.37
C ALA A 315 -8.38 -17.57 4.90
N THR A 316 -8.28 -16.33 4.43
CA THR A 316 -7.05 -15.79 3.86
C THR A 316 -5.99 -15.55 4.94
N ASP A 317 -6.40 -15.18 6.15
CA ASP A 317 -5.54 -14.97 7.32
C ASP A 317 -4.95 -16.27 7.91
N ASP A 318 -5.55 -17.45 7.71
CA ASP A 318 -4.99 -18.78 8.06
C ASP A 318 -3.53 -18.96 7.58
N VAL A 319 -3.16 -18.29 6.48
CA VAL A 319 -1.88 -18.45 5.77
C VAL A 319 -1.24 -17.12 5.39
N PHE A 320 -2.02 -16.16 4.91
CA PHE A 320 -1.56 -14.86 4.44
C PHE A 320 -1.74 -13.81 5.54
N THR A 321 -1.09 -14.00 6.68
CA THR A 321 -1.16 -13.05 7.80
C THR A 321 -0.55 -11.69 7.44
N GLY A 322 -1.17 -10.60 7.90
CA GLY A 322 -0.62 -9.23 7.80
C GLY A 322 -0.85 -8.51 6.46
N ILE A 323 -1.72 -9.01 5.59
CA ILE A 323 -2.19 -8.31 4.38
C ILE A 323 -3.65 -7.89 4.52
N PRO A 324 -4.14 -6.87 3.77
CA PRO A 324 -5.54 -6.48 3.80
C PRO A 324 -6.45 -7.57 3.21
N LEU A 325 -7.42 -8.04 3.98
CA LEU A 325 -8.37 -9.09 3.54
C LEU A 325 -9.35 -8.62 2.45
N ASP A 326 -9.50 -7.31 2.27
CA ASP A 326 -10.25 -6.67 1.19
C ASP A 326 -9.39 -6.28 -0.03
N ALA A 327 -8.18 -6.88 -0.17
CA ALA A 327 -7.29 -6.67 -1.30
C ALA A 327 -8.02 -6.83 -2.64
N ARG A 328 -8.00 -5.77 -3.44
CA ARG A 328 -8.66 -5.70 -4.76
C ARG A 328 -7.86 -6.37 -5.87
N ASN A 329 -6.53 -6.40 -5.73
CA ASN A 329 -5.62 -7.07 -6.63
C ASN A 329 -4.73 -8.01 -5.82
N VAL A 330 -4.61 -9.27 -6.25
CA VAL A 330 -3.64 -10.24 -5.70
C VAL A 330 -2.89 -10.92 -6.84
N PHE A 331 -1.58 -10.75 -6.91
CA PHE A 331 -0.76 -11.27 -8.02
C PHE A 331 0.65 -11.70 -7.61
N LEU A 332 1.26 -12.56 -8.43
CA LEU A 332 2.66 -12.96 -8.33
C LEU A 332 3.48 -12.07 -9.27
N TYR A 333 4.57 -11.49 -8.78
CA TYR A 333 5.53 -10.72 -9.58
C TYR A 333 6.93 -10.87 -8.97
N GLN A 334 7.95 -11.11 -9.81
CA GLN A 334 9.35 -11.32 -9.38
C GLN A 334 9.51 -12.35 -8.23
N GLY A 335 8.66 -13.39 -8.21
CA GLY A 335 8.68 -14.44 -7.17
C GLY A 335 8.12 -14.00 -5.81
N LYS A 336 7.46 -12.84 -5.71
CA LYS A 336 6.82 -12.32 -4.50
C LYS A 336 5.31 -12.16 -4.71
N TYR A 337 4.53 -12.41 -3.67
CA TYR A 337 3.08 -12.17 -3.71
C TYR A 337 2.81 -10.70 -3.39
N HIS A 338 1.93 -10.05 -4.15
CA HIS A 338 1.54 -8.66 -3.95
C HIS A 338 0.02 -8.60 -3.72
N PHE A 339 -0.40 -7.91 -2.66
CA PHE A 339 -1.80 -7.70 -2.29
C PHE A 339 -2.06 -6.20 -2.25
N CYS A 340 -2.90 -5.66 -3.13
CA CYS A 340 -3.12 -4.20 -3.24
C CYS A 340 -4.48 -3.76 -2.69
N ARG A 341 -4.47 -2.62 -1.99
CA ARG A 341 -5.64 -1.93 -1.43
C ARG A 341 -5.48 -0.44 -1.69
N GLY A 342 -6.42 0.16 -2.43
CA GLY A 342 -6.22 1.50 -2.98
C GLY A 342 -4.96 1.55 -3.86
N SER A 343 -4.14 2.60 -3.69
CA SER A 343 -2.87 2.78 -4.41
C SER A 343 -1.67 2.05 -3.76
N PHE A 344 -1.88 1.36 -2.63
CA PHE A 344 -0.85 0.66 -1.86
C PHE A 344 -0.78 -0.83 -2.18
N TYR A 345 0.38 -1.43 -1.97
CA TYR A 345 0.57 -2.89 -1.96
C TYR A 345 1.31 -3.37 -0.71
N TRP A 346 0.95 -4.58 -0.27
CA TRP A 346 1.67 -5.39 0.71
C TRP A 346 2.38 -6.50 -0.05
N ARG A 347 3.71 -6.54 0.01
CA ARG A 347 4.52 -7.58 -0.64
C ARG A 347 4.94 -8.63 0.36
N MET A 348 4.67 -9.88 0.00
CA MET A 348 4.87 -11.05 0.83
C MET A 348 5.82 -12.06 0.17
N THR A 349 6.68 -12.65 0.98
CA THR A 349 7.62 -13.70 0.55
C THR A 349 6.93 -15.05 0.29
N PRO A 350 7.56 -15.98 -0.44
CA PRO A 350 7.14 -17.39 -0.48
C PRO A 350 7.12 -18.13 0.86
N ARG A 351 7.55 -17.48 1.97
CA ARG A 351 7.43 -17.96 3.36
C ARG A 351 6.25 -17.33 4.11
N TYR A 352 5.35 -16.63 3.40
CA TYR A 352 4.18 -15.94 3.93
C TYR A 352 4.48 -14.81 4.94
N GLN A 353 5.65 -14.19 4.81
CA GLN A 353 6.05 -13.01 5.60
C GLN A 353 5.92 -11.76 4.74
N VAL A 354 5.22 -10.73 5.21
CA VAL A 354 5.22 -9.39 4.57
C VAL A 354 6.61 -8.77 4.75
N ASP A 355 7.26 -8.36 3.66
CA ASP A 355 8.62 -7.78 3.67
C ASP A 355 8.69 -6.33 3.16
N ARG A 356 7.57 -5.80 2.65
CA ARG A 356 7.42 -4.39 2.26
C ARG A 356 5.93 -4.01 2.22
N VAL A 357 5.63 -2.76 2.59
CA VAL A 357 4.44 -2.02 2.16
C VAL A 357 4.93 -0.84 1.32
N GLY A 358 4.20 -0.47 0.27
CA GLY A 358 4.62 0.59 -0.65
C GLY A 358 3.52 0.99 -1.65
N TYR A 359 3.88 1.79 -2.65
CA TYR A 359 2.94 2.34 -3.64
C TYR A 359 3.04 1.63 -5.00
N VAL A 360 1.91 1.28 -5.61
CA VAL A 360 1.87 0.70 -6.96
C VAL A 360 2.47 1.66 -7.98
N LYS A 361 2.09 2.95 -7.92
CA LYS A 361 2.58 4.03 -8.81
C LYS A 361 4.10 4.19 -8.78
N TYR A 362 4.71 4.25 -7.59
CA TYR A 362 6.15 4.57 -7.47
C TYR A 362 7.05 3.33 -7.49
N ASP A 363 6.68 2.22 -6.83
CA ASP A 363 7.58 1.07 -6.72
C ASP A 363 7.43 0.04 -7.86
N ILE A 364 6.23 -0.07 -8.45
CA ILE A 364 5.90 -1.13 -9.43
C ILE A 364 5.82 -0.55 -10.84
N LEU A 365 5.19 0.61 -11.01
CA LEU A 365 5.12 1.36 -12.26
C LEU A 365 6.32 2.29 -12.50
N GLN A 366 7.10 2.62 -11.46
CA GLN A 366 8.28 3.50 -11.54
C GLN A 366 7.99 4.91 -12.08
N CYS A 367 6.78 5.40 -11.82
CA CYS A 367 6.38 6.76 -12.17
C CYS A 367 7.25 7.82 -11.47
N PRO A 368 7.53 8.96 -12.11
CA PRO A 368 8.25 10.06 -11.49
C PRO A 368 7.53 10.56 -10.23
N GLN A 369 8.34 10.99 -9.26
CA GLN A 369 7.88 11.81 -8.15
C GLN A 369 7.80 13.26 -8.62
N HIS A 370 6.64 13.88 -8.41
CA HIS A 370 6.31 15.28 -8.71
C HIS A 370 5.93 15.97 -7.40
#